data_AF-A0A9D9U4T9-F1
#
_entry.id   AF-A0A9D9U4T9-F1
#
_cell.length_a   1.000
_cell.length_b   1.000
_cell.length_c   1.000
_cell.angle_alpha   90.00
_cell.angle_beta   90.00
_cell.angle_gamma   90.00
#
_symmetry.space_group_name_H-M   'P 1'
#
loop_
_entity.id
_entity.type
_entity.pdbx_description
1 polymer ?
#
loop_
_entity_poly.entity_id
_entity_poly.type
_entity_poly.pdbx_seq_one_letter_code
_entity_poly.pdbx_strand_id
1 'polypeptide(L)' 'MTKARSLLAETSLSQKEIAYRLGFAGPSSFCAALGKAAGMTPNRYRRTHRRE' A
#
# COMPACT_ATOMS: atom_id res chain seq x y z
N MET A 1 6.67 3.56 7.78
CA MET A 1 5.39 3.42 7.05
C MET A 1 5.11 4.53 6.04
N THR A 2 5.77 5.70 6.13
CA THR A 2 5.61 6.82 5.19
C THR A 2 5.94 6.45 3.74
N LYS A 3 7.01 5.67 3.51
CA LYS A 3 7.38 5.15 2.18
C LYS A 3 6.27 4.36 1.48
N ALA A 4 5.49 3.57 2.23
CA ALA A 4 4.43 2.75 1.65
C ALA A 4 3.25 3.58 1.15
N ARG A 5 2.89 4.65 1.86
CA ARG A 5 1.88 5.62 1.42
C ARG A 5 2.32 6.38 0.17
N SER A 6 3.56 6.87 0.13
CA SER A 6 4.15 7.49 -1.07
C SER A 6 4.16 6.54 -2.25
N LEU A 7 4.62 5.29 -2.08
CA LEU A 7 4.61 4.27 -3.13
C LEU A 7 3.21 3.92 -3.65
N LEU A 8 2.17 4.05 -2.83
CA LEU A 8 0.78 3.81 -3.25
C LEU A 8 0.15 5.01 -3.95
N ALA A 9 0.62 6.23 -3.65
CA ALA A 9 0.11 7.47 -4.23
C ALA A 9 0.85 7.85 -5.51
N GLU A 10 2.19 7.73 -5.52
CA GLU A 10 3.05 8.11 -6.65
C GLU A 10 3.17 7.00 -7.70
N THR A 11 2.68 5.79 -7.40
CA THR A 11 3.03 4.63 -8.19
C THR A 11 1.85 3.68 -8.37
N SER A 12 1.62 3.26 -9.62
CA SER A 12 0.58 2.29 -10.01
C SER A 12 0.98 0.83 -9.76
N LEU A 13 2.03 0.59 -8.97
CA LEU A 13 2.51 -0.77 -8.68
C LEU A 13 1.43 -1.59 -7.98
N SER A 14 1.47 -2.89 -8.25
CA SER A 14 0.59 -3.85 -7.59
C SER A 14 0.99 -3.99 -6.12
N GLN A 15 0.02 -4.28 -5.25
CA GLN A 15 0.23 -4.46 -3.81
C GLN A 15 1.32 -5.51 -3.51
N LYS A 16 1.46 -6.51 -4.39
CA LYS A 16 2.48 -7.56 -4.31
C LYS A 16 3.90 -7.01 -4.45
N GLU A 17 4.11 -6.10 -5.40
CA GLU A 17 5.41 -5.48 -5.67
C GLU A 17 5.81 -4.54 -4.53
N ILE A 18 4.84 -3.77 -4.02
CA ILE A 18 5.05 -2.86 -2.91
C ILE A 18 5.39 -3.65 -1.64
N ALA A 19 4.69 -4.77 -1.40
CA ALA A 19 4.98 -5.68 -0.29
C ALA A 19 6.43 -6.21 -0.38
N TYR A 20 6.84 -6.69 -1.55
CA TYR A 20 8.18 -7.21 -1.77
C TYR A 20 9.26 -6.13 -1.58
N ARG A 21 9.07 -4.94 -2.16
CA ARG A 21 9.97 -3.79 -1.99
C ARG A 21 10.14 -3.33 -0.54
N LEU A 22 9.13 -3.53 0.28
CA LEU A 22 9.15 -3.18 1.70
C LEU A 22 9.68 -4.31 2.59
N GLY A 23 10.03 -5.47 2.01
CA GLY A 23 10.52 -6.64 2.75
C GLY A 23 9.43 -7.47 3.41
N PHE A 24 8.17 -7.33 2.99
CA PHE A 24 7.10 -8.21 3.45
C PHE A 24 7.12 -9.55 2.70
N ALA A 25 6.89 -10.63 3.44
CA ALA A 25 6.77 -11.98 2.87
C ALA A 25 5.58 -12.13 1.90
N GLY A 26 4.60 -11.22 1.93
CA GLY A 26 3.48 -11.26 1.01
C GLY A 26 2.54 -10.06 1.09
N PRO A 27 1.58 -9.98 0.15
CA PRO A 27 0.62 -8.88 0.09
C PRO A 27 -0.33 -8.85 1.30
N SER A 28 -0.65 -9.99 1.91
CA SER A 28 -1.56 -10.06 3.06
C SER A 28 -0.99 -9.37 4.31
N SER A 29 0.26 -9.65 4.65
CA SER A 29 0.96 -9.01 5.78
C SER A 29 1.22 -7.53 5.51
N PHE A 30 1.54 -7.17 4.27
CA PHE A 30 1.61 -5.77 3.85
C PHE A 30 0.26 -5.05 4.03
N CYS A 31 -0.85 -5.62 3.58
CA CYS A 31 -2.20 -5.04 3.73
C CYS A 31 -2.58 -4.80 5.19
N ALA A 32 -2.27 -5.75 6.08
CA ALA A 32 -2.56 -5.61 7.52
C ALA A 32 -1.71 -4.50 8.15
N ALA A 33 -0.41 -4.48 7.87
CA ALA A 33 0.51 -3.47 8.41
C ALA A 33 0.17 -2.07 7.87
N LEU A 34 -0.10 -1.96 6.57
CA LEU A 34 -0.52 -0.71 5.95
C LEU A 34 -1.90 -0.28 6.43
N GLY A 35 -2.86 -1.19 6.58
CA GLY A 35 -4.18 -0.89 7.14
C GLY A 35 -4.07 -0.28 8.53
N LYS A 36 -3.19 -0.85 9.38
CA LYS A 36 -2.91 -0.34 10.73
C LYS A 36 -2.21 1.03 10.72
N ALA A 37 -1.29 1.26 9.78
CA ALA A 37 -0.53 2.49 9.70
C ALA A 37 -1.25 3.63 8.96
N ALA A 38 -2.02 3.30 7.93
CA ALA A 38 -2.75 4.25 7.11
C ALA A 38 -4.19 4.47 7.60
N GLY A 39 -4.69 3.62 8.49
CA GLY A 39 -6.07 3.61 8.98
C GLY A 39 -7.08 3.05 7.97
N MET A 40 -6.61 2.60 6.80
CA MET A 40 -7.45 2.10 5.72
C MET A 40 -6.68 1.12 4.83
N THR A 41 -7.39 0.19 4.20
CA THR A 41 -6.78 -0.82 3.33
C THR A 41 -6.15 -0.18 2.08
N PRO A 42 -5.04 -0.73 1.55
CA PRO A 42 -4.36 -0.17 0.39
C PRO A 42 -5.25 -0.06 -0.85
N ASN A 43 -6.21 -0.98 -1.01
CA ASN A 43 -7.18 -0.92 -2.11
C ASN A 43 -8.10 0.30 -1.98
N ARG A 44 -8.54 0.61 -0.74
CA ARG A 44 -9.33 1.81 -0.44
C ARG A 44 -8.49 3.07 -0.65
N TYR A 45 -7.24 3.07 -0.17
CA TYR A 45 -6.29 4.17 -0.36
C TYR A 45 -6.06 4.46 -1.85
N ARG A 46 -5.84 3.43 -2.68
CA ARG A 46 -5.73 3.57 -4.14
C ARG A 46 -6.99 4.16 -4.76
N ARG A 47 -8.17 3.71 -4.33
CA ARG A 47 -9.45 4.19 -4.86
C ARG A 47 -9.75 5.63 -4.47
N THR A 48 -9.37 6.07 -3.27
CA THR A 48 -9.60 7.45 -2.80
C THR A 48 -8.56 8.44 -3.31
N HIS A 49 -7.34 7.98 -3.60
CA HIS A 49 -6.25 8.82 -4.11
C HIS A 49 -6.10 8.81 -5.62
N ARG A 50 -6.74 7.86 -6.34
CA ARG A 50 -6.92 7.97 -7.79
C ARG A 50 -7.97 9.04 -8.04
N ARG A 51 -7.53 10.31 -8.08
CA ARG A 51 -8.33 11.37 -8.68
C ARG A 51 -8.53 10.98 -10.14
N GLU A 52 -9.80 10.82 -10.53
CA GLU A 52 -10.22 11.00 -11.92
C GLU A 52 -10.08 12.48 -12.30
#